data_AF-A0A965XYD6-F1
#
_entry.id   AF-A0A965XYD6-F1
#
_cell.length_a   1.000
_cell.length_b   1.000
_cell.length_c   1.000
_cell.angle_alpha   90.00
_cell.angle_beta   90.00
_cell.angle_gamma   90.00
#
_symmetry.space_group_name_H-M   'P 1'
#
loop_
_entity.id
_entity.type
_entity.pdbx_description
1 polymer ?
#
loop_
_entity_poly.entity_id
_entity_poly.type
_entity_poly.pdbx_seq_one_letter_code
_entity_poly.pdbx_strand_id
1 'polypeptide(L)'
;METPWIHQYDSWFKPSMSYPELTLYETVARTANRFPDHPALSFMGRKITYSELMSEIDQAAAGLEADGFSTGQVMTICLPN
;
A
#
# COMPACT_ATOMS: atom_id res chain seq x y z
N MET A 1 3.91 -9.49 21.28
CA MET A 1 5.02 -9.74 20.34
C MET A 1 6.22 -8.99 20.89
N GLU A 2 7.33 -9.68 21.14
CA GLU A 2 8.56 -8.99 21.52
C GLU A 2 9.09 -8.19 20.32
N THR A 3 9.64 -7.01 20.59
CA THR A 3 10.13 -6.06 19.58
C THR A 3 11.65 -5.85 19.75
N PRO A 4 12.46 -6.87 19.42
CA PRO A 4 13.88 -6.92 19.76
C PRO A 4 14.72 -5.79 19.15
N TRP A 5 14.25 -5.18 18.05
CA TRP A 5 14.91 -4.05 17.41
C TRP A 5 14.87 -2.76 18.25
N ILE A 6 13.95 -2.63 19.22
CA ILE A 6 13.86 -1.43 20.07
C ILE A 6 15.14 -1.24 20.88
N HIS A 7 15.83 -2.33 21.26
CA HIS A 7 17.10 -2.26 22.00
C HIS A 7 18.23 -1.61 21.20
N GLN A 8 18.09 -1.51 19.88
CA GLN A 8 19.06 -0.90 18.98
C GLN A 8 18.74 0.57 18.69
N TYR A 9 17.60 1.08 19.16
CA TYR A 9 17.22 2.48 18.91
C TYR A 9 18.00 3.40 19.84
N ASP A 10 18.44 4.53 19.31
CA ASP A 10 18.99 5.60 20.13
C ASP A 10 17.97 6.05 21.19
N SER A 11 18.47 6.44 22.36
CA SER A 11 17.62 6.82 23.51
C SER A 11 16.68 7.99 23.25
N TRP A 12 16.97 8.82 22.23
CA TRP A 12 16.14 9.96 21.83
C TRP A 12 15.02 9.55 20.85
N PHE A 13 15.08 8.34 20.27
CA PHE A 13 14.13 7.88 19.28
C PHE A 13 12.89 7.27 19.92
N LYS A 14 11.70 7.69 19.48
CA LYS A 14 10.43 7.11 19.94
C LYS A 14 10.16 5.81 19.19
N PRO A 15 10.00 4.65 19.89
CA PRO A 15 9.81 3.37 19.21
C PRO A 15 8.47 3.23 18.47
N SER A 16 7.50 4.09 18.78
CA SER A 16 6.18 4.12 18.16
C SER A 16 5.65 5.55 18.00
N MET A 17 4.74 5.72 17.05
CA MET A 17 3.98 6.94 16.83
C MET A 17 2.48 6.63 16.90
N SER A 18 1.65 7.66 17.01
CA SER A 18 0.21 7.50 16.78
C SER A 18 -0.03 7.34 15.28
N TYR A 19 -0.58 6.20 14.88
CA TYR A 19 -0.95 5.92 13.49
C TYR A 19 -2.47 5.98 13.34
N PRO A 20 -3.00 6.39 12.18
CA PRO A 20 -4.41 6.25 11.89
C PRO A 20 -4.80 4.77 11.88
N GLU A 21 -6.00 4.45 12.38
CA GLU A 21 -6.59 3.11 12.30
C GLU A 21 -7.15 2.86 10.89
N LEU A 22 -6.25 2.83 9.91
CA LEU A 22 -6.56 2.59 8.50
C LEU A 22 -5.52 1.64 7.91
N THR A 23 -6.00 0.77 7.04
CA THR A 23 -5.14 0.01 6.14
C THR A 23 -4.54 0.92 5.07
N LEU A 24 -3.46 0.45 4.44
CA LEU A 24 -2.89 1.14 3.27
C LEU A 24 -3.91 1.22 2.13
N TYR A 25 -4.67 0.15 1.90
CA TYR A 25 -5.74 0.13 0.91
C TYR A 25 -6.79 1.23 1.18
N GLU A 26 -7.31 1.33 2.41
CA GLU A 26 -8.29 2.37 2.77
C GLU A 26 -7.73 3.78 2.62
N THR A 27 -6.43 3.96 2.87
CA THR A 27 -5.77 5.25 2.68
C THR A 27 -5.76 5.67 1.21
N VAL A 28 -5.45 4.74 0.30
CA VAL A 28 -5.51 4.99 -1.16
C VAL A 28 -6.96 5.18 -1.61
N ALA A 29 -7.88 4.32 -1.17
CA ALA A 29 -9.30 4.40 -1.53
C ALA A 29 -9.94 5.74 -1.10
N ARG A 30 -9.64 6.22 0.11
CA ARG A 30 -10.09 7.55 0.58
C ARG A 30 -9.52 8.68 -0.28
N THR A 31 -8.27 8.56 -0.69
CA THR A 31 -7.61 9.56 -1.55
C THR A 31 -8.25 9.57 -2.94
N ALA A 32 -8.51 8.40 -3.51
CA ALA A 32 -9.16 8.26 -4.80
C ALA A 32 -10.60 8.76 -4.81
N ASN A 33 -11.36 8.53 -3.73
CA ASN A 33 -12.69 9.09 -3.60
C ASN A 33 -12.67 10.63 -3.50
N ARG A 34 -11.64 11.19 -2.88
CA ARG A 34 -11.51 12.65 -2.70
C ARG A 34 -10.98 13.37 -3.93
N PHE A 35 -10.07 12.74 -4.67
CA PHE A 35 -9.36 13.33 -5.80
C PHE A 35 -9.29 12.36 -7.00
N PRO A 36 -10.44 11.94 -7.55
CA PRO A 36 -10.50 10.84 -8.52
C PRO A 36 -9.69 11.12 -9.79
N ASP A 37 -9.75 12.36 -10.29
CA ASP A 37 -9.11 12.76 -11.55
C ASP A 37 -7.68 13.29 -11.37
N HIS A 38 -7.18 13.37 -10.14
CA HIS A 38 -5.80 13.79 -9.89
C HIS A 38 -4.82 12.68 -10.30
N PRO A 39 -3.66 13.02 -10.90
CA PRO A 39 -2.65 12.04 -11.25
C PRO A 39 -2.08 11.40 -9.97
N ALA A 40 -2.15 10.07 -9.89
CA ALA A 40 -1.62 9.28 -8.79
C ALA A 40 -0.20 8.78 -9.09
N LEU A 41 0.04 8.33 -10.32
CA LEU A 41 1.35 7.85 -10.79
C LEU A 41 1.72 8.50 -12.11
N SER A 42 3.01 8.74 -12.31
CA SER A 42 3.57 9.18 -13.60
C SER A 42 4.84 8.40 -13.89
N PHE A 43 4.83 7.67 -15.01
CA PHE A 43 5.95 6.85 -15.43
C PHE A 43 6.12 6.93 -16.95
N MET A 44 7.32 7.30 -17.41
CA MET A 44 7.67 7.39 -18.84
C MET A 44 6.64 8.18 -19.69
N GLY A 45 6.15 9.31 -19.17
CA GLY A 45 5.17 10.17 -19.84
C GLY A 45 3.72 9.68 -19.75
N ARG A 46 3.48 8.43 -19.33
CA ARG A 46 2.15 7.94 -18.97
C ARG A 46 1.79 8.43 -17.56
N LYS A 47 0.55 8.86 -17.40
CA LYS A 47 -0.05 9.18 -16.09
C LYS A 47 -1.29 8.33 -15.92
N ILE A 48 -1.54 7.92 -14.68
CA ILE A 48 -2.83 7.37 -14.30
C ILE A 48 -3.40 8.16 -13.12
N THR A 49 -4.70 8.32 -13.09
CA THR A 49 -5.42 9.02 -12.02
C THR A 49 -5.56 8.13 -10.79
N TYR A 50 -6.02 8.69 -9.67
CA TYR A 50 -6.32 7.87 -8.49
C TYR A 50 -7.50 6.92 -8.71
N SER A 51 -8.51 7.30 -9.50
CA SER A 51 -9.61 6.40 -9.85
C SER A 51 -9.14 5.21 -10.69
N GLU A 52 -8.26 5.45 -11.66
CA GLU A 52 -7.62 4.40 -12.46
C GLU A 52 -6.73 3.50 -11.58
N LEU A 53 -5.90 4.09 -10.72
CA LEU A 53 -5.06 3.34 -9.79
C LEU A 53 -5.87 2.39 -8.89
N MET A 54 -7.01 2.85 -8.34
CA MET A 54 -7.88 1.99 -7.55
C MET A 54 -8.45 0.83 -8.36
N SER A 55 -8.87 1.08 -9.60
CA SER A 55 -9.36 0.01 -10.48
C SER A 55 -8.28 -1.03 -10.77
N GLU A 56 -7.02 -0.61 -10.98
CA GLU A 56 -5.89 -1.52 -11.18
C GLU A 56 -5.58 -2.34 -9.91
N ILE A 57 -5.66 -1.72 -8.72
CA ILE A 57 -5.50 -2.42 -7.43
C ILE A 57 -6.56 -3.50 -7.26
N ASP A 58 -7.83 -3.16 -7.50
CA ASP A 58 -8.95 -4.10 -7.34
C ASP A 58 -8.85 -5.26 -8.33
N GLN A 59 -8.46 -4.98 -9.58
CA GLN A 59 -8.23 -6.01 -10.59
C GLN A 59 -7.06 -6.93 -10.23
N ALA A 60 -5.95 -6.38 -9.75
CA ALA A 60 -4.81 -7.18 -9.30
C ALA A 60 -5.16 -8.06 -8.09
N ALA A 61 -5.91 -7.52 -7.12
CA ALA A 61 -6.36 -8.26 -5.95
C ALA A 61 -7.29 -9.43 -6.35
N ALA A 62 -8.25 -9.19 -7.25
CA ALA A 62 -9.13 -10.22 -7.77
C ALA A 62 -8.35 -11.31 -8.55
N GLY A 63 -7.32 -10.92 -9.31
CA GLY A 63 -6.42 -11.87 -9.98
C GLY A 63 -5.66 -12.77 -8.99
N LEU A 64 -5.10 -12.19 -7.93
CA LEU A 64 -4.39 -12.95 -6.90
C LEU A 64 -5.33 -13.91 -6.14
N GLU A 65 -6.55 -13.47 -5.83
CA GLU A 65 -7.57 -14.34 -5.21
C GLU A 65 -7.94 -15.50 -6.14
N ALA A 66 -8.14 -15.22 -7.44
CA ALA A 66 -8.44 -16.23 -8.45
C ALA A 66 -7.31 -17.26 -8.62
N ASP A 67 -6.05 -16.84 -8.45
CA ASP A 67 -4.86 -17.70 -8.45
C ASP A 67 -4.69 -18.48 -7.12
N GLY A 68 -5.61 -18.32 -6.16
CA GLY A 68 -5.65 -19.07 -4.90
C GLY A 68 -4.90 -18.40 -3.74
N PHE A 69 -4.52 -17.13 -3.87
CA PHE A 69 -3.89 -16.39 -2.79
C PHE A 69 -4.91 -15.98 -1.72
N SER A 70 -4.48 -15.95 -0.46
CA SER A 70 -5.35 -15.70 0.69
C SER A 70 -4.62 -14.97 1.81
N THR A 71 -5.39 -14.39 2.72
CA THR A 71 -4.88 -13.66 3.88
C THR A 71 -3.91 -14.49 4.71
N GLY A 72 -2.77 -13.91 5.04
CA GLY A 72 -1.71 -14.55 5.83
C GLY A 72 -0.65 -15.28 5.00
N GLN A 73 -0.83 -15.38 3.68
CA GLN A 73 0.20 -15.90 2.79
C GLN A 73 1.22 -14.81 2.42
N VAL A 74 2.43 -15.26 2.06
CA VAL A 74 3.55 -14.40 1.69
C VAL A 74 3.83 -14.54 0.21
N MET A 75 3.91 -13.41 -0.49
CA MET A 75 4.26 -13.32 -1.92
C MET A 75 5.55 -12.54 -2.09
N THR A 76 6.39 -12.97 -3.04
CA THR A 76 7.55 -12.18 -3.49
C THR A 76 7.15 -11.27 -4.64
N ILE A 77 7.53 -10.00 -4.58
CA ILE A 77 7.36 -9.04 -5.68
C ILE A 77 8.71 -8.89 -6.40
N CYS A 78 8.74 -9.20 -7.69
CA CYS A 78 9.90 -9.03 -8.56
C CYS A 78 9.48 -8.27 -9.81
N LEU A 79 9.62 -6.93 -9.79
CA LEU A 79 9.18 -6.04 -10.86
C LEU A 79 10.34 -5.13 -11.28
N PRO A 80 10.47 -4.80 -12.58
CA PRO A 80 11.31 -3.70 -13.02
C PRO A 80 10.70 -2.35 -12.58
N ASN A 81 11.51 -1.29 -12.60
CA ASN A 81 11.05 0.08 -12.32
C ASN A 81 10.14 0.62 -13.41
#